data_AF-A0A429T263-F1
#
_entry.id   AF-A0A429T263-F1
#
_cell.length_a   1.000
_cell.length_b   1.000
_cell.length_c   1.000
_cell.angle_alpha   90.00
_cell.angle_beta   90.00
_cell.angle_gamma   90.00
#
_symmetry.space_group_name_H-M   'P 1'
#
loop_
_entity.id
_entity.type
_entity.pdbx_description
1 polymer ?
#
loop_
_entity_poly.entity_id
_entity_poly.type
_entity_poly.pdbx_seq_one_letter_code
_entity_poly.pdbx_strand_id
1 'polypeptide(L)'
;MTAIGTIDRPLTHDPLKQAPMSPHATTSEQPHGSATADFITAGAITSRQNRTREMQLIPEALARAHMDDRMREADAERHALRLVAARRMQRRAERVSMRARRALAMAVMH
;
A
#
# COMPACT_ATOMS: atom_id res chain seq x y z
N MET A 1 17.50 6.85 -5.19
CA MET A 1 16.14 7.34 -4.89
C MET A 1 16.20 8.85 -4.72
N THR A 2 15.76 9.61 -5.71
CA THR A 2 15.76 11.08 -5.68
C THR A 2 14.32 11.57 -5.76
N ALA A 3 13.60 11.53 -4.64
CA ALA A 3 12.32 12.20 -4.51
C ALA A 3 12.58 13.66 -4.08
N ILE A 4 12.15 14.61 -4.90
CA ILE A 4 12.32 16.05 -4.61
C ILE A 4 11.10 16.48 -3.78
N GLY A 5 11.29 16.63 -2.46
CA GLY A 5 10.26 17.07 -1.51
C GLY A 5 10.57 16.63 -0.09
N THR A 6 10.17 17.42 0.92
CA THR A 6 10.30 17.06 2.34
C THR A 6 9.00 16.40 2.81
N ILE A 7 9.07 15.51 3.79
CA ILE A 7 7.91 14.76 4.33
C ILE A 7 6.77 15.71 4.74
N ASP A 8 7.10 16.87 5.33
CA ASP A 8 6.10 17.86 5.77
C ASP A 8 5.64 18.83 4.67
N ARG A 9 6.23 18.76 3.46
CA ARG A 9 5.87 19.63 2.34
C ARG A 9 6.09 18.92 1.00
N PRO A 10 5.18 18.01 0.61
CA PRO A 10 5.30 17.30 -0.65
C PRO A 10 5.18 18.28 -1.82
N LEU A 11 6.10 18.18 -2.78
CA LEU A 11 6.01 18.94 -4.01
C LEU A 11 4.86 18.36 -4.86
N THR A 12 3.93 19.21 -5.30
CA THR A 12 2.86 18.81 -6.21
C THR A 12 3.46 18.25 -7.50
N HIS A 13 3.13 17.00 -7.81
CA HIS A 13 3.51 16.38 -9.07
C HIS A 13 2.70 17.05 -10.20
N ASP A 14 3.36 17.86 -11.02
CA ASP A 14 2.78 18.51 -12.19
C ASP A 14 3.20 17.74 -13.46
N PRO A 15 2.36 16.83 -13.98
CA PRO A 15 2.71 15.99 -15.12
C PRO A 15 2.87 16.78 -16.42
N LEU A 16 2.40 18.04 -16.48
CA LEU A 16 2.43 18.86 -17.69
C LEU A 16 3.75 19.62 -17.90
N LYS A 17 4.59 19.72 -16.87
CA LYS A 17 5.90 20.44 -16.92
C LYS A 17 7.10 19.51 -16.90
N GLN A 18 6.93 18.25 -17.28
CA GLN A 18 8.06 17.35 -17.49
C GLN A 18 8.78 17.81 -18.76
N ALA A 19 10.06 18.16 -18.63
CA ALA A 19 10.93 18.35 -19.79
C ALA A 19 10.83 17.09 -20.67
N PRO A 20 10.81 17.20 -22.01
CA PRO A 20 10.68 16.06 -22.89
C PRO A 20 11.77 15.06 -22.56
N MET A 21 11.42 13.99 -21.84
CA MET A 21 12.35 12.91 -21.60
C MET A 21 12.53 12.20 -22.92
N SER A 22 13.76 12.22 -23.44
CA SER A 22 14.17 11.28 -24.48
C SER A 22 13.78 9.89 -23.99
N PRO A 23 12.90 9.15 -24.69
CA PRO A 23 12.53 7.82 -24.27
C PRO A 23 13.72 6.89 -24.52
N HIS A 24 14.65 6.85 -23.56
CA HIS A 24 15.59 5.75 -23.48
C HIS A 24 14.81 4.51 -23.04
N ALA A 25 14.43 3.73 -24.05
CA ALA A 25 14.50 2.28 -24.04
C ALA A 25 14.03 1.59 -22.75
N THR A 26 12.74 1.68 -22.47
CA THR A 26 12.00 0.55 -21.90
C THR A 26 10.58 0.58 -22.46
N THR A 27 10.50 0.70 -23.78
CA THR A 27 9.27 0.48 -24.52
C THR A 27 9.15 -1.02 -24.75
N SER A 28 8.09 -1.57 -24.16
CA SER A 28 7.34 -2.71 -24.69
C SER A 28 6.97 -2.42 -26.16
N GLU A 29 7.91 -2.58 -27.08
CA GLU A 29 7.64 -2.56 -28.51
C GLU A 29 7.23 -3.96 -28.94
N GLN A 30 5.94 -4.14 -29.17
CA GLN A 30 5.52 -5.06 -30.21
C GLN A 30 5.92 -4.42 -31.55
N PRO A 31 6.81 -5.02 -32.35
CA PRO A 31 7.09 -4.51 -33.69
C PRO A 31 6.01 -5.08 -34.62
N HIS A 32 4.94 -4.32 -34.82
CA HIS A 32 4.10 -4.48 -36.00
C HIS A 32 4.51 -3.42 -37.02
N GLY A 33 5.26 -3.83 -38.05
CA GLY A 33 5.39 -3.05 -39.28
C GLY A 33 6.78 -2.50 -39.64
N SER A 34 7.79 -3.37 -39.74
CA SER A 34 8.81 -3.22 -40.79
C SER A 34 9.41 -4.60 -41.02
N ALA A 35 9.25 -5.12 -42.24
CA ALA A 35 9.67 -6.46 -42.62
C ALA A 35 11.20 -6.56 -42.66
N THR A 36 11.83 -6.96 -41.56
CA THR A 36 13.11 -7.69 -41.62
C THR A 36 12.78 -9.17 -41.67
N ALA A 37 12.79 -9.71 -42.88
CA ALA A 37 12.31 -11.04 -43.24
C ALA A 37 13.22 -12.21 -42.77
N ASP A 38 13.95 -12.06 -41.66
CA ASP A 38 15.01 -13.01 -41.28
C ASP A 38 14.83 -13.67 -39.90
N PHE A 39 13.77 -13.39 -39.15
CA PHE A 39 13.51 -14.12 -37.90
C PHE A 39 12.35 -15.11 -38.06
N ILE A 40 12.70 -16.37 -38.26
CA ILE A 40 11.78 -17.51 -38.23
C ILE A 40 11.10 -17.54 -36.86
N THR A 41 9.87 -17.01 -36.79
CA THR A 41 9.04 -16.93 -35.58
C THR A 41 8.51 -18.30 -35.13
N ALA A 42 8.87 -19.39 -35.83
CA ALA A 42 8.46 -20.75 -35.48
C ALA A 42 9.01 -21.22 -34.12
N GLY A 43 10.20 -20.76 -33.70
CA GLY A 43 10.81 -21.15 -32.41
C GLY A 43 10.29 -20.39 -31.18
N ALA A 44 9.68 -19.22 -31.35
CA ALA A 44 9.12 -18.45 -30.24
C ALA A 44 7.82 -19.08 -29.70
N ILE A 45 7.05 -19.74 -30.57
CA ILE A 45 5.81 -20.44 -30.23
C ILE A 45 6.10 -21.72 -29.45
N THR A 46 7.16 -22.46 -29.80
CA THR A 46 7.57 -23.69 -29.10
C THR A 46 8.16 -23.41 -27.71
N SER A 47 8.83 -22.27 -27.51
CA SER A 47 9.29 -21.81 -26.19
C SER A 47 8.13 -21.44 -25.23
N ARG A 48 7.00 -20.96 -25.76
CA ARG A 48 5.77 -20.72 -24.98
C ARG A 48 5.04 -22.01 -24.59
N GLN A 49 5.17 -23.10 -25.35
CA GLN A 49 4.48 -24.37 -25.06
C GLN A 49 4.88 -25.00 -23.72
N ASN A 50 6.10 -24.71 -23.21
CA ASN A 50 6.59 -25.21 -21.91
C ASN A 50 6.40 -24.24 -20.74
N ARG A 51 5.85 -23.03 -20.96
CA ARG A 51 5.53 -22.08 -19.88
C ARG A 51 4.01 -22.06 -19.67
N THR A 52 3.53 -22.74 -18.64
CA THR A 52 2.13 -22.61 -18.23
C THR A 52 1.89 -21.25 -17.57
N ARG A 53 0.67 -20.72 -17.67
CA ARG A 53 0.28 -19.48 -16.98
C ARG A 53 0.53 -19.54 -15.48
N GLU A 54 0.42 -20.73 -14.89
CA GLU A 54 0.74 -21.01 -13.49
C GLU A 54 2.21 -20.69 -13.17
N MET A 55 3.16 -21.13 -14.01
CA MET A 55 4.59 -20.83 -13.80
C MET A 55 4.89 -19.33 -13.79
N GLN A 56 4.14 -18.53 -14.57
CA GLN A 56 4.29 -17.08 -14.60
C GLN A 56 3.67 -16.40 -13.38
N LEU A 57 2.65 -17.01 -12.79
CA LEU A 57 1.90 -16.49 -11.65
C LEU A 57 2.53 -16.83 -10.29
N ILE A 58 3.49 -17.77 -10.22
CA ILE A 58 4.15 -18.13 -8.95
C ILE A 58 4.77 -16.91 -8.24
N PRO A 59 5.54 -16.02 -8.91
CA PRO A 59 6.07 -14.82 -8.28
C PRO A 59 4.99 -13.84 -7.83
N GLU A 60 3.90 -13.71 -8.60
CA GLU A 60 2.76 -12.87 -8.22
C GLU A 60 2.01 -13.42 -7.01
N ALA A 61 1.81 -14.74 -6.95
CA ALA A 61 1.15 -15.41 -5.84
C ALA A 61 1.97 -15.26 -4.55
N LEU A 62 3.29 -15.39 -4.65
CA LEU A 62 4.21 -15.13 -3.53
C LEU A 62 4.14 -13.66 -3.10
N ALA A 63 4.18 -12.71 -4.05
CA ALA A 63 4.06 -11.29 -3.74
C ALA A 63 2.72 -10.95 -3.07
N ARG A 64 1.60 -11.53 -3.53
CA ARG A 64 0.28 -11.37 -2.90
C ARG A 64 0.27 -11.93 -1.48
N ALA A 65 0.79 -13.14 -1.26
CA ALA A 65 0.88 -13.72 0.08
C ALA A 65 1.70 -12.85 1.04
N HIS A 66 2.86 -12.34 0.59
CA HIS A 66 3.67 -11.43 1.41
C HIS A 66 2.92 -10.14 1.75
N MET A 67 2.18 -9.55 0.80
CA MET A 67 1.38 -8.35 1.07
C MET A 67 0.21 -8.63 2.01
N ASP A 68 -0.43 -9.79 1.90
CA ASP A 68 -1.48 -10.22 2.83
C ASP A 68 -0.93 -10.35 4.26
N ASP A 69 0.26 -10.91 4.42
CA ASP A 69 0.91 -11.02 5.73
C ASP A 69 1.25 -9.65 6.32
N ARG A 70 1.76 -8.71 5.50
CA ARG A 70 1.99 -7.32 5.93
C ARG A 70 0.71 -6.61 6.34
N MET A 71 -0.38 -6.83 5.63
CA MET A 71 -1.68 -6.27 5.97
C MET A 71 -2.20 -6.82 7.30
N ARG A 72 -2.06 -8.14 7.55
CA ARG A 72 -2.43 -8.76 8.83
C ARG A 72 -1.65 -8.19 10.00
N GLU A 73 -0.33 -7.99 9.84
CA GLU A 73 0.52 -7.38 10.86
C GLU A 73 0.06 -5.95 11.19
N ALA A 74 -0.17 -5.12 10.17
CA ALA A 74 -0.67 -3.76 10.34
C ALA A 74 -2.04 -3.72 11.02
N ASP A 75 -2.94 -4.65 10.69
CA ASP A 75 -4.24 -4.73 11.34
C ASP A 75 -4.13 -5.15 12.80
N ALA A 76 -3.23 -6.07 13.16
CA ALA A 76 -2.99 -6.44 14.55
C ALA A 76 -2.54 -5.23 15.40
N GLU A 77 -1.62 -4.42 14.88
CA GLU A 77 -1.16 -3.19 15.55
C GLU A 77 -2.31 -2.19 15.76
N ARG A 78 -3.14 -1.98 14.72
CA ARG A 78 -4.32 -1.10 14.81
C ARG A 78 -5.30 -1.56 15.89
N HIS A 79 -5.54 -2.87 16.02
CA HIS A 79 -6.41 -3.41 17.06
C HIS A 79 -5.85 -3.14 18.46
N ALA A 80 -4.54 -3.35 18.67
CA ALA A 80 -3.90 -3.06 19.94
C ALA A 80 -4.05 -1.58 20.34
N LEU A 81 -3.80 -0.65 19.40
CA LEU A 81 -3.96 0.79 19.63
C LEU A 81 -5.41 1.17 19.99
N ARG A 82 -6.40 0.58 19.30
CA ARG A 82 -7.84 0.80 19.60
C ARG A 82 -8.20 0.35 21.01
N LEU A 83 -7.69 -0.81 21.46
CA LEU A 83 -7.93 -1.31 22.81
C LEU A 83 -7.31 -0.40 23.88
N VAL A 84 -6.08 0.08 23.67
CA VAL A 84 -5.44 1.03 24.58
C VAL A 84 -6.24 2.33 24.67
N ALA A 85 -6.69 2.86 23.53
CA ALA A 85 -7.53 4.06 23.49
C ALA A 85 -8.85 3.86 24.24
N ALA A 86 -9.53 2.74 24.02
CA ALA A 86 -10.77 2.40 24.71
C ALA A 86 -10.59 2.33 26.24
N ARG A 87 -9.53 1.67 26.72
CA ARG A 87 -9.21 1.61 28.16
C ARG A 87 -8.92 2.98 28.75
N ARG A 88 -8.25 3.85 28.00
CA ARG A 88 -8.00 5.24 28.42
C ARG A 88 -9.32 6.03 28.56
N MET A 89 -10.24 5.85 27.62
CA MET A 89 -11.56 6.47 27.67
C MET A 89 -12.39 5.95 28.86
N GLN A 90 -12.35 4.64 29.13
CA GLN A 90 -13.03 4.04 30.28
C GLN A 90 -12.55 4.65 31.60
N ARG A 91 -11.23 4.71 31.83
CA ARG A 91 -10.65 5.34 33.03
C ARG A 91 -11.06 6.81 33.17
N ARG A 92 -11.17 7.53 32.06
CA ARG A 92 -11.63 8.93 32.06
C ARG A 92 -13.11 9.01 32.47
N ALA A 93 -13.95 8.13 31.93
CA ALA A 93 -15.37 8.06 32.29
C ALA A 93 -15.57 7.72 33.78
N GLU A 94 -14.81 6.77 34.31
CA GLU A 94 -14.83 6.41 35.75
C GLU A 94 -14.44 7.59 36.65
N ARG A 95 -13.39 8.35 36.28
CA ARG A 95 -13.01 9.55 37.03
C ARG A 95 -14.08 10.62 37.00
N VAL A 96 -14.69 10.84 35.83
CA VAL A 96 -15.77 11.82 35.67
C VAL A 96 -17.00 11.40 36.48
N SER A 97 -17.37 10.11 36.46
CA SER A 97 -18.51 9.62 37.22
C SER A 97 -18.29 9.71 38.73
N MET A 98 -17.08 9.41 39.24
CA MET A 98 -16.75 9.62 40.65
C MET A 98 -16.82 11.10 41.04
N ARG A 99 -16.30 12.00 40.20
CA ARG A 99 -16.41 13.45 40.43
C ARG A 99 -17.86 13.92 40.48
N ALA A 100 -18.69 13.46 39.55
CA ALA A 100 -20.12 13.77 39.54
C ALA A 100 -20.83 13.27 40.81
N ARG A 101 -20.59 12.01 41.21
CA ARG A 101 -21.14 11.45 42.46
C ARG A 101 -20.70 12.26 43.69
N ARG A 102 -19.43 12.64 43.75
CA ARG A 102 -18.91 13.48 44.85
C ARG A 102 -19.58 14.86 44.87
N ALA A 103 -19.72 15.50 43.71
CA ALA A 103 -20.39 16.80 43.61
C ALA A 103 -21.85 16.72 44.08
N LEU A 104 -22.58 15.69 43.66
CA LEU A 104 -23.95 15.43 44.14
C LEU A 104 -24.00 15.22 45.65
N ALA A 105 -23.10 14.39 46.22
CA ALA A 105 -23.05 14.16 47.66
C ALA A 105 -22.78 15.45 48.44
N MET A 106 -21.83 16.28 47.97
CA MET A 106 -21.56 17.59 48.58
C MET A 106 -22.79 18.52 48.48
N ALA A 107 -23.49 18.52 47.34
CA ALA A 107 -24.70 19.34 47.15
C ALA A 107 -25.88 18.90 48.05
N VAL A 108 -25.92 17.64 48.50
CA VAL A 108 -26.94 17.15 49.44
C VAL A 108 -26.58 17.45 50.90
N MET A 109 -25.28 17.54 51.24
CA MET A 109 -24.82 17.81 52.61
C MET A 109 -24.80 19.30 53.00
N HIS A 110 -25.07 20.20 52.06
CA HIS A 110 -25.18 21.65 52.25
C HIS A 110 -26.63 22.09 52.13
#